data_AF-A0A098LI55-F1
#
_entry.id   AF-A0A098LI55-F1
#
_cell.length_a   1.000
_cell.length_b   1.000
_cell.length_c   1.000
_cell.angle_alpha   90.00
_cell.angle_beta   90.00
_cell.angle_gamma   90.00
#
_symmetry.space_group_name_H-M   'P 1'
#
loop_
_entity.id
_entity.type
_entity.pdbx_description
1 polymer ?
#
loop_
_entity_poly.entity_id
_entity_poly.type
_entity_poly.pdbx_seq_one_letter_code
_entity_poly.pdbx_strand_id
1 'polypeptide(L)'
;MKREITIQVKTSWLSRMFFGASQYSYFNTNPIDDYSVFLNTKIGSLSWGNNKKEAKEDLAKSFKILLDLYDIKLPLKYIQEQLENESQTNKEAAEKWSLHSEFPANW
;
A
#
# COMPACT_ATOMS: atom_id res chain seq x y z
N MET A 1 12.98 1.02 -27.46
CA MET A 1 13.07 -0.12 -26.52
C MET A 1 12.04 0.14 -25.44
N LYS A 2 10.98 -0.68 -25.33
CA LYS A 2 10.02 -0.55 -24.21
C LYS A 2 10.75 -0.99 -22.93
N ARG A 3 10.80 -0.15 -21.89
CA ARG A 3 11.35 -0.58 -20.61
C ARG A 3 10.37 -1.55 -19.98
N GLU A 4 10.84 -2.72 -19.57
CA GLU A 4 10.03 -3.66 -18.82
C GLU A 4 9.83 -3.15 -17.39
N ILE A 5 8.59 -3.19 -16.89
CA ILE A 5 8.28 -2.81 -15.51
C ILE A 5 8.70 -3.95 -14.59
N THR A 6 9.86 -3.79 -13.97
CA THR A 6 10.40 -4.81 -13.05
C THR A 6 9.60 -4.84 -11.74
N ILE A 7 9.71 -5.96 -11.01
CA ILE A 7 9.15 -6.09 -9.65
C ILE A 7 9.65 -4.95 -8.75
N GLN A 8 10.91 -4.57 -8.86
CA GLN A 8 11.48 -3.48 -8.07
C GLN A 8 10.81 -2.12 -8.34
N VAL A 9 10.49 -1.84 -9.61
CA VAL A 9 9.74 -0.63 -10.00
C VAL A 9 8.33 -0.68 -9.43
N LYS A 10 7.63 -1.82 -9.56
CA LYS A 10 6.29 -2.02 -8.99
C LYS A 10 6.27 -1.81 -7.49
N THR A 11 7.18 -2.47 -6.76
CA THR A 11 7.31 -2.33 -5.30
C THR A 11 7.54 -0.89 -4.91
N SER A 12 8.49 -0.21 -5.56
CA SER A 12 8.84 1.18 -5.25
C SER A 12 7.68 2.15 -5.46
N TRP A 13 6.87 1.90 -6.50
CA TRP A 13 5.71 2.73 -6.78
C TRP A 13 4.58 2.47 -5.78
N LEU A 14 4.23 1.20 -5.56
CA LEU A 14 3.16 0.81 -4.62
C LEU A 14 3.46 1.29 -3.21
N SER A 15 4.71 1.20 -2.76
CA SER A 15 5.08 1.61 -1.42
C SER A 15 5.00 3.14 -1.21
N ARG A 16 5.30 3.94 -2.24
CA ARG A 16 5.11 5.41 -2.20
C ARG A 16 3.64 5.79 -2.17
N MET A 17 2.82 5.14 -2.98
CA MET A 17 1.38 5.40 -3.01
C MET A 17 0.70 4.95 -1.72
N PHE A 18 1.14 3.83 -1.15
CA PHE A 18 0.68 3.38 0.15
C PHE A 18 1.06 4.37 1.26
N PHE A 19 2.30 4.86 1.25
CA PHE A 19 2.72 5.92 2.17
C PHE A 19 1.83 7.16 2.05
N GLY A 20 1.63 7.68 0.84
CA GLY A 20 0.75 8.84 0.62
C GLY A 20 -0.70 8.59 1.04
N ALA A 21 -1.26 7.41 0.74
CA ALA A 21 -2.61 7.04 1.16
C ALA A 21 -2.74 6.95 2.68
N SER A 22 -1.71 6.44 3.35
CA SER A 22 -1.70 6.27 4.81
C SER A 22 -1.63 7.60 5.59
N GLN A 23 -1.09 8.64 4.96
CA GLN A 23 -1.00 10.00 5.50
C GLN A 23 -2.24 10.85 5.19
N TYR A 24 -3.19 10.34 4.39
CA TYR A 24 -4.41 11.07 4.09
C TYR A 24 -5.18 11.37 5.39
N SER A 25 -5.48 12.65 5.61
CA SER A 25 -5.95 13.18 6.89
C SER A 25 -7.23 12.56 7.41
N TYR A 26 -8.09 12.06 6.52
CA TYR A 26 -9.31 11.35 6.89
C TYR A 26 -9.03 10.04 7.64
N PHE A 27 -7.95 9.34 7.27
CA PHE A 27 -7.53 8.10 7.94
C PHE A 27 -6.53 8.38 9.06
N ASN A 28 -5.61 9.34 8.83
CA ASN A 28 -4.46 9.63 9.68
C ASN A 28 -3.80 8.36 10.25
N THR A 29 -3.74 7.32 9.41
CA THR A 29 -3.31 6.00 9.85
C THR A 29 -1.80 5.92 10.08
N ASN A 30 -1.08 6.89 9.53
CA ASN A 30 0.36 6.96 9.61
C ASN A 30 0.81 8.33 10.17
N PRO A 31 1.24 8.40 11.44
CA PRO A 31 1.84 9.60 12.01
C PRO A 31 3.33 9.78 11.65
N ILE A 32 3.88 8.91 10.79
CA ILE A 32 5.29 8.91 10.41
C ILE A 32 5.48 9.74 9.14
N ASP A 33 6.25 10.80 9.24
CA ASP A 33 6.58 11.69 8.11
C ASP A 33 7.79 11.21 7.30
N ASP A 34 8.62 10.33 7.87
CA ASP A 34 9.77 9.75 7.18
C ASP A 34 9.39 8.48 6.42
N TYR A 35 9.57 8.51 5.10
CA TYR A 35 9.26 7.40 4.21
C TYR A 35 10.05 6.12 4.52
N SER A 36 11.34 6.24 4.87
CA SER A 36 12.19 5.08 5.18
C SER A 36 11.80 4.44 6.51
N VAL A 37 11.45 5.25 7.51
CA VAL A 37 10.91 4.77 8.78
C VAL A 37 9.58 4.07 8.56
N PHE A 38 8.69 4.64 7.75
CA PHE A 38 7.42 4.01 7.38
C PHE A 38 7.62 2.63 6.76
N LEU A 39 8.50 2.51 5.76
CA LEU A 39 8.76 1.23 5.09
C LEU A 39 9.18 0.11 6.04
N ASN A 40 9.99 0.44 7.06
CA ASN A 40 10.51 -0.52 8.03
C ASN A 40 9.58 -0.70 9.25
N THR A 41 8.52 0.10 9.37
CA THR A 41 7.54 -0.02 10.42
C THR A 41 6.58 -1.18 10.13
N LYS A 42 6.24 -1.95 11.17
CA LYS A 42 5.24 -3.01 11.08
C LYS A 42 3.85 -2.41 10.90
N ILE A 43 3.01 -3.06 10.09
CA ILE A 43 1.61 -2.66 9.89
C ILE A 43 0.89 -2.54 11.24
N GLY A 44 1.12 -3.48 12.17
CA GLY A 44 0.51 -3.43 13.50
C GLY A 44 0.88 -2.21 14.35
N SER A 45 1.98 -1.53 14.02
CA SER A 45 2.50 -0.35 14.74
C SER A 45 2.00 0.98 14.16
N LEU A 46 1.27 0.96 13.04
CA LEU A 46 0.58 2.15 12.53
C LEU A 46 -0.57 2.56 13.45
N SER A 47 -0.97 3.83 13.36
CA SER A 47 -2.11 4.35 14.10
C SER A 47 -3.39 3.85 13.44
N TRP A 48 -4.10 2.91 14.05
CA TRP A 48 -5.38 2.42 13.47
C TRP A 48 -6.61 3.02 14.15
N GLY A 49 -6.42 4.03 15.00
CA GLY A 49 -7.48 4.62 15.81
C GLY A 49 -8.19 3.60 16.71
N ASN A 50 -9.42 3.93 17.12
CA ASN A 50 -10.22 3.09 18.03
C ASN A 50 -10.86 1.90 17.33
N ASN A 51 -11.18 2.01 16.03
CA ASN A 51 -11.76 0.94 15.24
C ASN A 51 -10.79 0.48 14.15
N LYS A 52 -9.87 -0.40 14.54
CA LYS A 52 -8.79 -0.89 13.68
C LYS A 52 -9.28 -1.53 12.39
N LYS A 53 -10.35 -2.31 12.46
CA LYS A 53 -10.91 -3.03 11.31
C LYS A 53 -11.44 -2.05 10.28
N GLU A 54 -12.26 -1.09 10.70
CA GLU A 54 -12.84 -0.07 9.83
C GLU A 54 -11.74 0.80 9.20
N ALA A 55 -10.74 1.22 9.97
CA ALA A 55 -9.62 2.00 9.47
C ALA A 55 -8.81 1.25 8.38
N LYS A 56 -8.54 -0.05 8.58
CA LYS A 56 -7.87 -0.89 7.56
C LYS A 56 -8.75 -1.07 6.31
N GLU A 57 -10.05 -1.29 6.49
CA GLU A 57 -10.99 -1.45 5.37
C GLU A 57 -11.06 -0.19 4.50
N ASP A 58 -11.14 0.98 5.12
CA ASP A 58 -11.26 2.22 4.36
C ASP A 58 -9.93 2.67 3.74
N LEU A 59 -8.80 2.40 4.41
CA LEU A 59 -7.48 2.57 3.79
C LEU A 59 -7.33 1.65 2.57
N ALA A 60 -7.77 0.39 2.66
CA ALA A 60 -7.71 -0.55 1.54
C ALA A 60 -8.56 -0.07 0.35
N LYS A 61 -9.78 0.43 0.60
CA LYS A 61 -10.65 1.00 -0.44
C LYS A 61 -10.02 2.23 -1.08
N SER A 62 -9.46 3.13 -0.28
CA SER A 62 -8.83 4.36 -0.77
C SER A 62 -7.58 4.07 -1.58
N PHE A 63 -6.76 3.14 -1.10
CA PHE A 63 -5.60 2.68 -1.86
C PHE A 63 -6.04 2.02 -3.17
N LYS A 64 -7.08 1.18 -3.16
CA LYS A 64 -7.63 0.57 -4.38
C LYS A 64 -8.10 1.62 -5.40
N ILE A 65 -8.80 2.66 -4.96
CA ILE A 65 -9.23 3.77 -5.82
C ILE A 65 -8.00 4.45 -6.45
N LEU A 66 -6.95 4.71 -5.67
CA LEU A 66 -5.70 5.24 -6.21
C LEU A 66 -5.12 4.31 -7.28
N LEU A 67 -5.06 3.00 -7.04
CA LEU A 67 -4.55 2.05 -8.03
C LEU A 67 -5.37 2.04 -9.33
N ASP A 68 -6.70 2.14 -9.23
CA ASP A 68 -7.59 2.21 -10.40
C ASP A 68 -7.36 3.46 -11.26
N LEU A 69 -7.04 4.61 -10.65
CA LEU A 69 -6.71 5.84 -11.38
C LEU A 69 -5.46 5.69 -12.27
N TYR A 70 -4.61 4.72 -11.96
CA TYR A 70 -3.36 4.43 -12.66
C TYR A 70 -3.43 3.14 -13.49
N ASP A 71 -4.63 2.58 -13.68
CA ASP A 71 -4.85 1.30 -14.38
C ASP A 71 -4.07 0.11 -13.78
N ILE A 72 -3.73 0.18 -12.48
CA ILE A 72 -3.05 -0.91 -11.77
C ILE A 72 -4.10 -1.85 -11.19
N LYS A 73 -4.12 -3.09 -11.69
CA LYS A 73 -5.00 -4.12 -11.15
C LYS A 73 -4.35 -4.76 -9.95
N LEU A 74 -5.03 -4.66 -8.81
CA LEU A 74 -4.72 -5.39 -7.58
C LEU A 74 -6.04 -5.66 -6.86
N PRO A 75 -6.41 -6.91 -6.57
CA PRO A 75 -7.69 -7.21 -5.92
C PRO A 75 -7.81 -6.55 -4.55
N LEU A 76 -8.94 -5.88 -4.28
CA LEU A 76 -9.20 -5.24 -2.97
C LEU A 76 -9.04 -6.22 -1.81
N LYS A 77 -9.56 -7.45 -1.98
CA LYS A 77 -9.43 -8.51 -0.98
C LYS A 77 -7.97 -8.79 -0.63
N TYR A 78 -7.09 -8.78 -1.62
CA TYR A 78 -5.67 -9.04 -1.40
C TYR A 78 -4.97 -7.87 -0.68
N ILE A 79 -5.39 -6.63 -0.93
CA ILE A 79 -4.94 -5.46 -0.16
C ILE A 79 -5.31 -5.64 1.32
N GLN A 80 -6.58 -5.96 1.59
CA GLN A 80 -7.10 -6.19 2.94
C GLN A 80 -6.34 -7.33 3.64
N GLU A 81 -6.14 -8.47 2.97
CA GLU A 81 -5.38 -9.60 3.50
C GLU A 81 -3.96 -9.21 3.95
N GLN A 82 -3.27 -8.35 3.19
CA GLN A 82 -1.95 -7.87 3.61
C GLN A 82 -2.02 -6.87 4.77
N LEU A 83 -3.04 -6.01 4.83
CA LEU A 83 -3.22 -5.10 5.97
C LEU A 83 -3.59 -5.83 7.27
N GLU A 84 -4.12 -7.06 7.19
CA GLU A 84 -4.38 -7.88 8.38
C GLU A 84 -3.14 -8.56 8.96
N ASN A 85 -2.06 -8.69 8.19
CA ASN A 85 -0.82 -9.22 8.72
C ASN A 85 -0.05 -8.15 9.50
N GLU A 86 -0.24 -8.11 10.81
CA GLU A 86 0.29 -7.06 11.67
C GLU A 86 1.80 -7.16 11.91
N SER A 87 2.39 -8.35 11.69
CA SER A 87 3.79 -8.61 11.96
C SER A 87 4.71 -8.22 10.80
N GLN A 88 4.17 -8.08 9.58
CA GLN A 88 4.93 -7.64 8.42
C GLN A 88 5.12 -6.11 8.42
N THR A 89 6.21 -5.68 7.80
CA THR A 89 6.52 -4.30 7.50
C THR A 89 5.69 -3.76 6.33
N ASN A 90 5.54 -2.44 6.25
CA ASN A 90 4.89 -1.79 5.12
C ASN A 90 5.61 -2.10 3.78
N LYS A 91 6.94 -2.26 3.83
CA LYS A 91 7.73 -2.69 2.67
C LYS A 91 7.35 -4.11 2.21
N GLU A 92 7.28 -5.07 3.13
CA GLU A 92 6.92 -6.46 2.79
C GLU A 92 5.50 -6.55 2.20
N ALA A 93 4.55 -5.74 2.69
CA ALA A 93 3.23 -5.66 2.10
C ALA A 93 3.28 -5.14 0.64
N ALA A 94 4.05 -4.09 0.38
CA ALA A 94 4.24 -3.57 -0.97
C ALA A 94 4.93 -4.56 -1.91
N GLU A 95 5.89 -5.35 -1.41
CA GLU A 95 6.52 -6.44 -2.17
C GLU A 95 5.52 -7.54 -2.52
N LYS A 96 4.62 -7.91 -1.60
CA LYS A 96 3.58 -8.91 -1.90
C LYS A 96 2.56 -8.39 -2.91
N TRP A 97 2.16 -7.13 -2.80
CA TRP A 97 1.30 -6.47 -3.78
C TRP A 97 1.97 -6.37 -5.16
N SER A 98 3.28 -6.13 -5.23
CA SER A 98 3.99 -6.04 -6.50
C SER A 98 4.03 -7.37 -7.27
N LEU A 99 4.06 -8.50 -6.54
CA LEU A 99 3.93 -9.84 -7.10
C LEU A 99 2.52 -10.17 -7.60
N HIS A 100 1.49 -9.51 -7.07
CA HIS A 100 0.07 -9.78 -7.37
C HIS A 100 -0.62 -8.67 -8.18
N SER A 101 0.15 -7.68 -8.64
CA SER A 101 -0.38 -6.55 -9.41
C SER A 101 -0.02 -6.61 -10.88
N GLU A 102 -0.99 -6.23 -11.71
CA GLU A 102 -0.79 -5.97 -13.13
C GLU A 102 -0.66 -4.47 -13.34
N PHE A 103 0.50 -4.04 -13.84
CA PHE A 103 0.73 -2.66 -14.24
C PHE A 103 0.46 -2.54 -15.75
N PRO A 104 -0.03 -1.40 -16.22
CA PRO A 104 -0.29 -1.20 -17.64
C PRO A 104 1.01 -1.27 -18.46
N ALA A 105 0.96 -1.89 -19.65
CA ALA A 105 2.15 -2.23 -20.45
C ALA A 105 2.86 -1.01 -21.10
N ASN A 106 2.34 0.19 -20.89
CA ASN A 106 2.76 1.46 -21.52
C ASN A 106 3.29 2.50 -20.52
N TRP A 107 3.64 2.09 -19.31
CA TRP A 107 4.40 2.93 -18.37
C TRP A 107 5.88 3.05 -18.72
#